data_AF-A0A436R4W0-F1
#
_entry.id   AF-A0A436R4W0-F1
#
_cell.length_a   1.000
_cell.length_b   1.000
_cell.length_c   1.000
_cell.angle_alpha   90.00
_cell.angle_beta   90.00
_cell.angle_gamma   90.00
#
_symmetry.space_group_name_H-M   'P 1'
#
loop_
_entity.id
_entity.type
_entity.pdbx_description
1 polymer ?
#
loop_
_entity_poly.entity_id
_entity_poly.type
_entity_poly.pdbx_seq_one_letter_code
_entity_poly.pdbx_strand_id
1 'polypeptide(L)' 'MRRVVVTGLGIVSSIGNNANEVQSSLYDAKSGISFSNSFAEHGFRCQVWGAPTLDPTP' A
#
# COMPACT_ATOMS: atom_id res chain seq x y z
N MET A 1 -20.36 14.83 -27.96
CA MET A 1 -19.79 14.10 -26.80
C MET A 1 -19.00 15.07 -25.93
N ARG A 2 -19.07 14.97 -24.60
CA ARG A 2 -18.30 15.82 -23.68
C ARG A 2 -17.00 15.09 -23.28
N ARG A 3 -15.89 15.82 -23.21
CA ARG A 3 -14.61 15.30 -22.73
C ARG A 3 -14.62 15.24 -21.21
N VAL A 4 -14.02 14.21 -20.63
CA VAL A 4 -13.86 14.02 -19.19
C VAL A 4 -12.38 13.75 -18.90
N VAL A 5 -11.87 14.28 -17.79
CA VAL A 5 -10.47 14.15 -17.37
C VAL A 5 -10.38 13.86 -15.88
N VAL A 6 -9.24 13.31 -15.43
CA VAL A 6 -8.92 13.13 -14.01
C VAL A 6 -8.26 14.41 -13.48
N THR A 7 -8.78 14.97 -12.38
CA THR A 7 -8.30 16.22 -11.77
C THR A 7 -7.67 16.04 -10.40
N GLY A 8 -7.63 14.80 -9.89
CA GLY A 8 -7.06 14.48 -8.58
C GLY A 8 -6.89 12.98 -8.40
N LEU A 9 -6.00 12.60 -7.49
CA LEU A 9 -5.74 11.23 -7.12
C LEU A 9 -5.51 11.13 -5.60
N GLY A 10 -5.89 10.02 -5.01
CA GLY A 10 -5.63 9.67 -3.61
C GLY A 10 -5.30 8.19 -3.52
N ILE A 11 -4.33 7.82 -2.68
CA ILE A 11 -3.87 6.45 -2.55
C ILE A 11 -3.33 6.17 -1.14
N VAL A 12 -3.69 5.01 -0.60
CA VAL A 12 -3.07 4.36 0.54
C VAL A 12 -2.75 2.93 0.10
N SER A 13 -1.49 2.54 0.19
CA SER A 13 -0.96 1.29 -0.34
C SER A 13 0.12 0.72 0.58
N SER A 14 0.42 -0.57 0.42
CA SER A 14 1.53 -1.25 1.09
C SER A 14 2.91 -0.62 0.80
N ILE A 15 3.02 0.15 -0.28
CA ILE A 15 4.25 0.85 -0.70
C ILE A 15 4.21 2.36 -0.44
N GLY A 16 3.17 2.89 0.23
CA GLY A 16 3.08 4.32 0.55
C GLY A 16 1.68 4.79 0.89
N ASN A 17 1.59 5.75 1.79
CA ASN A 17 0.34 6.30 2.33
C ASN A 17 -0.16 7.54 1.57
N ASN A 18 0.56 7.96 0.53
CA ASN A 18 0.18 9.05 -0.37
C ASN A 18 0.90 8.89 -1.72
N ALA A 19 0.56 9.77 -2.67
CA ALA A 19 1.08 9.72 -4.03
C ALA A 19 2.62 9.79 -4.12
N ASN A 20 3.24 10.63 -3.28
CA ASN A 20 4.68 10.87 -3.30
C ASN A 20 5.44 9.64 -2.79
N GLU A 21 4.97 9.04 -1.69
CA GLU A 21 5.54 7.80 -1.15
C GLU A 21 5.43 6.65 -2.16
N VAL A 22 4.25 6.49 -2.78
CA VAL A 22 4.04 5.47 -3.81
C VAL A 22 4.97 5.72 -5.01
N GLN A 23 5.12 6.96 -5.45
CA GLN A 23 6.02 7.32 -6.55
C GLN A 23 7.48 6.93 -6.24
N SER A 24 7.99 7.27 -5.04
CA SER A 24 9.34 6.91 -4.62
C SER A 24 9.51 5.40 -4.58
N SER A 25 8.57 4.66 -3.98
CA SER A 25 8.66 3.20 -3.91
C SER A 25 8.64 2.52 -5.29
N LEU A 26 7.87 3.06 -6.24
CA LEU A 26 7.88 2.59 -7.62
C LEU A 26 9.21 2.86 -8.32
N TYR A 27 9.81 4.04 -8.10
CA TYR A 27 11.09 4.42 -8.69
C TYR A 27 12.25 3.60 -8.12
N ASP A 28 12.28 3.42 -6.80
CA ASP A 28 13.33 2.73 -6.06
C ASP A 28 13.13 1.20 -6.02
N ALA A 29 12.07 0.67 -6.64
CA ALA A 29 11.66 -0.73 -6.58
C ALA A 29 11.53 -1.27 -5.14
N LYS A 30 11.02 -0.43 -4.23
CA LYS A 30 10.85 -0.78 -2.82
C LYS A 30 9.59 -1.63 -2.62
N SER A 31 9.79 -2.86 -2.15
CA SER A 31 8.70 -3.78 -1.84
C SER A 31 7.88 -3.31 -0.63
N GLY A 32 6.56 -3.48 -0.72
CA GLY A 32 5.62 -3.27 0.39
C GLY A 32 5.30 -4.54 1.17
N ILE A 33 5.97 -5.66 0.86
CA ILE A 33 5.69 -6.96 1.47
C ILE A 33 6.52 -7.17 2.73
N SER A 34 5.87 -7.58 3.80
CA SER A 34 6.49 -7.90 5.09
C SER A 34 5.93 -9.21 5.67
N PHE A 35 6.58 -9.73 6.72
CA PHE A 35 6.07 -10.87 7.47
C PHE A 35 4.83 -10.49 8.28
N SER A 36 3.84 -11.38 8.32
CA SER A 36 2.64 -11.23 9.14
C SER A 36 2.69 -12.15 10.35
N ASN A 37 2.98 -11.58 11.52
CA ASN A 37 2.90 -12.32 12.79
C ASN A 37 1.52 -12.93 12.99
N SER A 38 0.46 -12.20 12.62
CA SER A 38 -0.92 -12.68 12.70
C SER A 38 -1.11 -13.96 11.89
N PHE A 39 -0.62 -14.02 10.64
CA PHE A 39 -0.78 -15.24 9.82
C PHE A 39 0.01 -16.41 10.40
N ALA A 40 1.20 -16.16 10.95
CA ALA A 40 2.00 -17.18 11.60
C ALA A 40 1.32 -17.74 12.87
N GLU A 41 0.75 -16.87 13.71
CA GLU A 41 0.00 -17.25 14.93
C GLU A 41 -1.24 -18.09 14.60
N HIS A 42 -1.90 -17.83 13.47
CA HIS A 42 -3.04 -18.61 13.00
C HIS A 42 -2.65 -19.91 12.28
N GLY A 43 -1.36 -20.24 12.20
CA GLY A 43 -0.87 -21.47 11.59
C GLY A 43 -1.03 -21.51 10.05
N PHE A 44 -1.11 -20.35 9.39
CA PHE A 44 -1.25 -20.31 7.94
C PHE A 44 0.05 -20.67 7.22
N ARG A 45 -0.10 -21.30 6.04
CA ARG A 45 1.03 -21.59 5.15
C ARG A 45 1.66 -20.32 4.56
N CYS A 46 0.83 -19.35 4.16
CA CYS A 46 1.31 -18.04 3.75
C CYS A 46 1.50 -17.17 5.00
N GLN A 47 2.68 -16.58 5.16
CA GLN A 47 3.05 -15.79 6.35
C GLN A 47 3.53 -14.37 5.99
N VAL A 48 3.18 -13.90 4.80
CA VAL A 48 3.57 -12.57 4.29
C VAL A 48 2.37 -11.81 3.77
N TRP A 49 2.45 -10.49 3.78
CA TRP A 49 1.40 -9.58 3.31
C TRP A 49 1.93 -8.22 2.89
N GLY A 50 1.11 -7.43 2.20
CA GLY A 50 1.35 -6.01 1.95
C GLY A 50 0.39 -5.15 2.74
N ALA A 51 0.66 -4.92 4.02
CA ALA A 51 -0.21 -4.13 4.89
C ALA A 51 0.12 -2.63 4.79
N PRO A 52 -0.87 -1.75 4.52
CA PRO A 52 -0.70 -0.31 4.69
C PRO A 52 -0.40 0.06 6.15
N THR A 53 0.30 1.18 6.37
CA THR A 53 0.74 1.62 7.70
C THR A 53 0.02 2.87 8.22
N LEU A 54 -0.87 3.44 7.42
CA LEU A 54 -1.63 4.63 7.78
C LEU A 54 -2.57 4.35 8.97
N ASP A 55 -2.49 5.19 9.99
CA ASP A 55 -3.51 5.29 11.03
C ASP A 55 -4.66 6.18 10.51
N PRO A 56 -5.88 5.66 10.34
CA PRO A 56 -7.02 6.42 9.84
C PRO A 56 -7.68 7.31 10.91
N THR A 57 -7.23 7.28 12.16
CA THR A 57 -7.83 8.11 13.23
C THR A 57 -7.32 9.57 13.17
N PRO A 58 -8.19 10.58 13.44
CA PRO A 58 -7.81 12.00 13.41
C PRO A 58 -6.88 12.44 14.54
#